data_AF-A0A4R5H566-F1
#
_entry.id   AF-A0A4R5H566-F1
#
_cell.length_a   1.000
_cell.length_b   1.000
_cell.length_c   1.000
_cell.angle_alpha   90.00
_cell.angle_beta   90.00
_cell.angle_gamma   90.00
#
_symmetry.space_group_name_H-M   'P 1'
#
loop_
_entity.id
_entity.type
_entity.pdbx_description
1 polymer ?
#
loop_
_entity_poly.entity_id
_entity_poly.type
_entity_poly.pdbx_seq_one_letter_code
_entity_poly.pdbx_strand_id
1 'polypeptide(L)'
;MNRYIRIYLISGLAVTIPSLLLFYGAISSYNLIQLTVLTIIFSILWFPYFLLKHGNGKGLNISIIALAVLWAPIFYQVVGRIVFVRTHGGFEGSNGEGSPLAFLIGATIELYFFTFLSLALVAGIRCRVKARADQDAEVK
;
A
#
# COMPACT_ATOMS: atom_id res chain seq x y z
N MET A 1 -19.10 -8.33 -3.03
CA MET A 1 -18.26 -7.53 -3.94
C MET A 1 -18.29 -6.02 -3.66
N ASN A 2 -19.45 -5.37 -3.64
CA ASN A 2 -19.57 -3.89 -3.49
C ASN A 2 -18.83 -3.30 -2.28
N ARG A 3 -18.85 -3.98 -1.13
CA ARG A 3 -18.15 -3.53 0.09
C ARG A 3 -16.62 -3.50 -0.09
N TYR A 4 -16.06 -4.50 -0.76
CA TYR A 4 -14.62 -4.55 -1.07
C TYR A 4 -14.22 -3.42 -2.01
N ILE A 5 -14.98 -3.18 -3.08
CA ILE A 5 -14.73 -2.08 -4.03
C ILE A 5 -14.68 -0.72 -3.31
N ARG A 6 -15.58 -0.48 -2.35
CA ARG A 6 -15.55 0.74 -1.53
C ARG A 6 -14.30 0.83 -0.65
N ILE A 7 -13.91 -0.26 0.02
CA ILE A 7 -12.69 -0.28 0.84
C ILE A 7 -11.46 -0.03 -0.01
N TYR A 8 -11.38 -0.66 -1.19
CA TYR A 8 -10.30 -0.46 -2.15
C TYR A 8 -10.23 1.01 -2.61
N LEU A 9 -11.38 1.61 -2.94
CA LEU A 9 -11.45 3.02 -3.34
C LEU A 9 -10.97 3.95 -2.23
N ILE A 10 -11.47 3.78 -1.00
CA ILE A 10 -11.09 4.61 0.15
C ILE A 10 -9.59 4.48 0.41
N SER A 11 -9.06 3.26 0.40
CA SER A 11 -7.63 3.02 0.62
C SER A 11 -6.78 3.58 -0.52
N GLY A 12 -7.25 3.45 -1.76
CA GLY A 12 -6.57 4.01 -2.94
C GLY A 12 -6.51 5.54 -2.91
N LEU A 13 -7.60 6.20 -2.51
CA LEU A 13 -7.61 7.66 -2.29
C LEU A 13 -6.69 8.07 -1.15
N ALA A 14 -6.73 7.37 -0.02
CA ALA A 14 -5.86 7.63 1.12
C ALA A 14 -4.38 7.53 0.74
N VAL A 15 -3.99 6.56 -0.09
CA VAL A 15 -2.62 6.44 -0.63
C VAL A 15 -2.33 7.52 -1.67
N THR A 16 -3.27 7.86 -2.54
CA THR A 16 -3.05 8.81 -3.65
C THR A 16 -2.82 10.24 -3.14
N ILE A 17 -3.61 10.73 -2.19
CA ILE A 17 -3.54 12.12 -1.69
C ILE A 17 -2.13 12.52 -1.22
N PRO A 18 -1.47 11.82 -0.26
CA PRO A 18 -0.11 12.15 0.16
C PRO A 18 0.92 11.89 -0.95
N SER A 19 0.66 10.91 -1.83
CA SER A 19 1.55 10.64 -2.96
C SER A 19 1.55 11.76 -4.00
N LEU A 20 0.47 12.54 -4.12
CA LEU A 20 0.44 13.73 -4.99
C LEU A 20 1.41 14.82 -4.51
N LEU A 21 1.63 14.95 -3.20
CA LEU A 21 2.64 15.86 -2.66
C LEU A 21 4.05 15.41 -3.05
N LEU A 22 4.32 14.10 -2.97
CA LEU A 22 5.59 13.52 -3.43
C LEU A 22 5.78 13.69 -4.95
N PHE A 23 4.69 13.58 -5.71
CA PHE A 23 4.68 13.78 -7.16
C PHE A 23 4.99 15.23 -7.52
N TYR A 24 4.37 16.19 -6.84
CA TYR A 24 4.67 17.61 -6.99
C TYR A 24 6.14 17.91 -6.66
N GLY A 25 6.64 17.39 -5.54
CA GLY A 25 8.05 17.53 -5.17
C GLY A 25 9.00 16.99 -6.25
N ALA A 26 8.68 15.83 -6.83
CA ALA A 26 9.46 15.24 -7.92
C ALA A 26 9.48 16.12 -9.18
N ILE A 27 8.37 16.78 -9.51
CA ILE A 27 8.30 17.76 -10.62
C ILE A 27 9.18 18.96 -10.30
N SER A 28 9.04 19.56 -9.12
CA SER A 28 9.80 20.74 -8.71
C SER A 28 11.30 20.50 -8.69
N SER A 29 11.74 19.28 -8.36
CA SER A 29 13.15 18.90 -8.34
C SER A 29 13.66 18.29 -9.66
N TYR A 30 12.84 18.25 -10.73
CA TYR A 30 13.16 17.58 -11.99
C TYR A 30 13.62 16.11 -11.84
N ASN A 31 13.11 15.41 -10.82
CA ASN A 31 13.47 14.03 -10.52
C ASN A 31 12.64 13.05 -11.37
N LEU A 32 13.12 12.75 -12.58
CA LEU A 32 12.44 11.86 -13.52
C LEU A 32 12.23 10.44 -12.96
N ILE A 33 13.21 9.91 -12.21
CA ILE A 33 13.12 8.55 -11.66
C ILE A 33 11.95 8.47 -10.68
N GLN A 34 11.85 9.43 -9.76
CA GLN A 34 10.76 9.46 -8.78
C GLN A 34 9.40 9.64 -9.47
N LEU A 35 9.33 10.48 -10.51
CA LEU A 35 8.11 10.69 -11.29
C LEU A 35 7.66 9.41 -12.02
N THR A 36 8.60 8.67 -12.63
CA THR A 36 8.32 7.38 -13.27
C THR A 36 7.81 6.36 -12.25
N VAL A 37 8.48 6.22 -11.11
CA VAL A 37 8.09 5.29 -10.05
C VAL A 37 6.68 5.58 -9.53
N LEU A 38 6.37 6.85 -9.23
CA LEU A 38 5.04 7.24 -8.75
C LEU A 38 3.95 6.99 -9.81
N THR A 39 4.25 7.21 -11.09
CA THR A 39 3.32 6.92 -12.19
C THR A 39 3.00 5.43 -12.30
N ILE A 40 4.02 4.57 -12.11
CA ILE A 40 3.86 3.11 -12.07
C ILE A 40 3.00 2.73 -10.86
N ILE A 41 3.27 3.29 -9.68
CA ILE A 41 2.47 3.02 -8.46
C ILE A 41 1.01 3.40 -8.67
N PHE A 42 0.72 4.58 -9.24
CA PHE A 42 -0.66 4.98 -9.54
C PHE A 42 -1.33 4.05 -10.55
N SER A 43 -0.60 3.60 -11.57
CA SER A 43 -1.10 2.63 -12.55
C SER A 43 -1.46 1.30 -11.87
N ILE A 44 -0.58 0.76 -11.03
CA ILE A 44 -0.80 -0.48 -10.27
C ILE A 44 -1.99 -0.34 -9.32
N LEU A 45 -2.18 0.83 -8.71
CA LEU A 45 -3.25 1.07 -7.76
C LEU A 45 -4.62 1.23 -8.45
N TRP A 46 -4.71 1.97 -9.56
CA TRP A 46 -6.00 2.33 -10.17
C TRP A 46 -6.46 1.37 -11.28
N PHE A 47 -5.55 0.66 -11.96
CA PHE A 47 -5.92 -0.31 -12.99
C PHE A 47 -6.81 -1.46 -12.45
N PRO A 48 -6.52 -2.09 -11.29
CA PRO A 48 -7.37 -3.13 -10.73
C PRO A 48 -8.74 -2.59 -10.28
N TYR A 49 -8.81 -1.34 -9.79
CA TYR A 49 -10.08 -0.70 -9.45
C TYR A 49 -10.99 -0.59 -10.68
N PHE A 50 -10.44 -0.19 -11.82
CA PHE A 50 -11.19 -0.12 -13.08
C PHE A 50 -11.75 -1.51 -13.47
N LEU A 51 -10.93 -2.56 -13.36
CA LEU A 51 -11.36 -3.94 -13.64
C LEU A 51 -12.46 -4.43 -12.68
N LEU A 52 -12.33 -4.10 -11.39
CA LEU A 52 -13.34 -4.43 -10.38
C LEU A 52 -14.68 -3.75 -10.67
N LYS A 53 -14.65 -2.49 -11.11
CA LYS A 53 -15.87 -1.72 -11.42
C LYS A 53 -16.60 -2.25 -12.66
N HIS A 54 -15.88 -2.77 -13.64
CA HIS A 54 -16.45 -3.34 -14.87
C HIS A 54 -16.87 -4.81 -14.73
N GLY A 55 -16.83 -5.38 -13.51
CA GLY A 55 -17.28 -6.75 -13.27
C GLY A 55 -16.40 -7.83 -13.90
N ASN A 56 -15.15 -7.51 -14.25
CA ASN A 56 -14.24 -8.52 -14.79
C ASN A 56 -13.94 -9.58 -13.71
N GLY A 57 -14.24 -10.85 -13.99
CA GLY A 57 -14.06 -11.96 -13.04
C GLY A 57 -12.63 -12.12 -12.50
N LYS A 58 -11.62 -11.59 -13.23
CA LYS A 58 -10.22 -11.59 -12.78
C LYS A 58 -9.85 -10.39 -11.90
N GLY A 59 -10.70 -9.36 -11.81
CA GLY A 59 -10.41 -8.10 -11.12
C GLY A 59 -10.05 -8.28 -9.65
N LEU A 60 -10.70 -9.22 -8.95
CA LEU A 60 -10.40 -9.52 -7.55
C LEU A 60 -8.96 -10.04 -7.37
N ASN A 61 -8.56 -11.06 -8.15
CA ASN A 61 -7.22 -11.62 -8.05
C ASN A 61 -6.14 -10.59 -8.42
N ILE A 62 -6.36 -9.83 -9.49
CA ILE A 62 -5.43 -8.78 -9.95
C ILE A 62 -5.27 -7.71 -8.87
N SER A 63 -6.37 -7.29 -8.22
CA SER A 63 -6.31 -6.28 -7.17
C SER A 63 -5.55 -6.75 -5.92
N ILE A 64 -5.69 -8.02 -5.53
CA ILE A 64 -4.95 -8.59 -4.39
C ILE A 64 -3.45 -8.66 -4.72
N ILE A 65 -3.09 -9.11 -5.92
CA ILE A 65 -1.68 -9.18 -6.36
C ILE A 65 -1.08 -7.77 -6.41
N ALA A 66 -1.77 -6.81 -7.01
CA ALA A 66 -1.32 -5.42 -7.08
C ALA A 66 -1.09 -4.82 -5.68
N LEU A 67 -2.03 -5.02 -4.76
CA LEU A 67 -1.88 -4.58 -3.36
C LEU A 67 -0.70 -5.27 -2.68
N ALA A 68 -0.52 -6.58 -2.87
CA ALA A 68 0.62 -7.31 -2.29
C ALA A 68 1.97 -6.79 -2.80
N VAL A 69 2.07 -6.48 -4.10
CA VAL A 69 3.28 -5.90 -4.71
C VAL A 69 3.61 -4.53 -4.11
N LEU A 70 2.61 -3.67 -3.90
CA LEU A 70 2.82 -2.36 -3.27
C LEU A 70 3.08 -2.47 -1.75
N TRP A 71 2.44 -3.44 -1.09
CA TRP A 71 2.52 -3.65 0.35
C TRP A 71 3.87 -4.22 0.79
N ALA A 72 4.43 -5.17 0.04
CA ALA A 72 5.67 -5.88 0.39
C ALA A 72 6.89 -4.97 0.67
N PRO A 73 7.24 -3.99 -0.18
CA PRO A 73 8.39 -3.12 0.09
C PRO A 73 8.16 -2.24 1.32
N ILE A 74 6.92 -1.77 1.55
CA ILE A 74 6.57 -0.97 2.73
C ILE A 74 6.66 -1.83 4.00
N PHE A 75 6.15 -3.06 3.96
CA PHE A 75 6.27 -3.99 5.07
C PHE A 75 7.74 -4.24 5.43
N TYR A 76 8.60 -4.46 4.43
CA TYR A 76 10.03 -4.63 4.63
C TYR A 76 10.66 -3.41 5.33
N GLN A 77 10.32 -2.19 4.90
CA GLN A 77 10.80 -0.96 5.55
C GLN A 77 10.32 -0.83 7.00
N VAL A 78 9.02 -1.07 7.25
CA VAL A 78 8.44 -1.01 8.60
C VAL A 78 9.13 -2.00 9.54
N VAL A 79 9.34 -3.25 9.09
CA VAL A 79 10.08 -4.26 9.87
C VAL A 79 11.52 -3.80 10.10
N GLY A 80 12.19 -3.26 9.09
CA GLY A 80 13.54 -2.71 9.22
C GLY A 80 13.64 -1.61 10.27
N ARG A 81 12.67 -0.70 10.34
CA ARG A 81 12.60 0.34 11.38
C ARG A 81 12.38 -0.24 12.77
N ILE A 82 11.50 -1.24 12.91
CA ILE A 82 11.27 -1.91 14.20
C ILE A 82 12.57 -2.57 14.69
N VAL A 83 13.28 -3.27 13.79
CA VAL A 83 14.58 -3.87 14.10
C VAL A 83 15.59 -2.79 14.51
N PHE A 84 15.67 -1.68 13.78
CA PHE A 84 16.56 -0.57 14.09
C PHE A 84 16.33 0.02 15.49
N VAL A 85 15.08 0.28 15.87
CA VAL A 85 14.74 0.82 17.20
C VAL A 85 15.09 -0.19 18.28
N ARG A 86 14.86 -1.48 18.03
CA ARG A 86 15.20 -2.54 18.98
C ARG A 86 16.71 -2.68 19.20
N THR A 87 17.52 -2.52 18.14
CA THR A 87 18.98 -2.68 18.23
C THR A 87 19.68 -1.48 18.84
N HIS A 88 19.20 -0.26 18.57
CA HIS A 88 19.85 0.97 19.05
C HIS A 88 19.21 1.56 20.32
N GLY A 89 18.10 0.99 20.79
CA GLY A 89 17.42 1.44 22.02
C GLY A 89 16.76 2.81 21.89
N GLY A 90 16.57 3.31 20.67
CA GLY A 90 16.06 4.66 20.41
C GLY A 90 15.84 4.96 18.92
N PHE A 91 15.68 6.24 18.61
CA PHE A 91 15.42 6.75 17.25
C PHE A 91 16.67 7.28 16.54
N GLU A 92 17.84 7.06 17.14
CA GLU A 92 19.12 7.60 16.71
C GLU A 92 20.15 6.48 16.67
N GLY A 93 21.09 6.53 15.72
CA GLY A 93 22.18 5.55 15.66
C GLY A 93 23.10 5.66 16.87
N SER A 94 23.85 4.60 17.18
CA SER A 94 24.81 4.57 18.30
C SER A 94 25.87 5.67 18.22
N ASN A 95 26.06 6.26 17.04
CA ASN A 95 27.04 7.28 16.75
C ASN A 95 26.47 8.71 16.87
N GLY A 96 25.19 8.88 17.25
CA GLY A 96 24.52 10.19 17.26
C GLY A 96 24.22 10.73 15.86
N GLU A 97 24.32 9.89 14.82
CA GLU A 97 23.94 10.27 13.46
C GLU A 97 22.48 9.90 13.22
N GLY A 98 21.63 10.91 13.14
CA GLY A 98 20.21 10.79 12.81
C GLY A 98 19.40 11.90 13.45
N SER A 99 18.33 12.35 12.78
CA SER A 99 17.34 13.22 13.41
C SER A 99 16.18 12.35 13.92
N PRO A 100 15.93 12.27 15.24
CA PRO A 100 14.77 11.57 15.78
C PRO A 100 13.45 12.05 15.16
N LEU A 101 13.38 13.35 14.84
CA LEU A 101 12.22 13.94 14.16
C LEU A 101 12.06 13.40 12.73
N ALA A 102 13.13 13.35 11.94
CA ALA A 102 13.08 12.78 10.59
C ALA A 102 12.72 11.29 10.61
N PHE A 103 13.22 10.54 11.61
CA PHE A 103 12.84 9.15 11.82
C PHE A 103 11.34 9.00 12.08
N LEU A 104 10.79 9.81 13.00
CA LEU A 104 9.37 9.78 13.34
C LEU A 104 8.47 10.17 12.15
N ILE A 105 8.85 11.19 11.40
CA ILE A 105 8.11 11.60 10.19
C ILE A 105 8.12 10.47 9.15
N GLY A 106 9.29 9.91 8.85
CA GLY A 106 9.42 8.79 7.91
C GLY A 106 8.60 7.58 8.34
N ALA A 107 8.72 7.19 9.61
CA ALA A 107 7.97 6.07 10.18
C ALA A 107 6.45 6.32 10.14
N THR A 108 5.99 7.55 10.40
CA THR A 108 4.57 7.91 10.35
C THR A 108 4.01 7.79 8.94
N ILE A 109 4.75 8.28 7.94
CA ILE A 109 4.36 8.19 6.52
C ILE A 109 4.30 6.73 6.09
N GLU A 110 5.32 5.93 6.44
CA GLU A 110 5.34 4.49 6.13
C GLU A 110 4.18 3.74 6.78
N LEU A 111 3.92 3.97 8.07
CA LEU A 111 2.80 3.36 8.80
C LEU A 111 1.44 3.77 8.21
N TYR A 112 1.31 5.02 7.76
CA TYR A 112 0.11 5.49 7.09
C TYR A 112 -0.16 4.66 5.82
N PHE A 113 0.82 4.58 4.91
CA PHE A 113 0.68 3.77 3.68
C PHE A 113 0.44 2.29 4.00
N PHE A 114 1.21 1.74 4.93
CA PHE A 114 1.10 0.36 5.38
C PHE A 114 -0.30 0.02 5.87
N THR A 115 -0.90 0.90 6.67
CA THR A 115 -2.23 0.67 7.27
C THR A 115 -3.32 0.58 6.20
N PHE A 116 -3.36 1.52 5.27
CA PHE A 116 -4.40 1.53 4.22
C PHE A 116 -4.21 0.39 3.22
N LEU A 117 -2.98 0.07 2.83
CA LEU A 117 -2.70 -1.08 1.97
C LEU A 117 -3.05 -2.40 2.66
N SER A 118 -2.72 -2.55 3.94
CA SER A 118 -3.08 -3.73 4.74
C SER A 118 -4.59 -3.91 4.84
N LEU A 119 -5.33 -2.83 5.09
CA LEU A 119 -6.78 -2.86 5.18
C LEU A 119 -7.41 -3.34 3.86
N ALA A 120 -6.98 -2.78 2.73
CA ALA A 120 -7.45 -3.19 1.42
C ALA A 120 -7.09 -4.65 1.11
N LEU A 121 -5.86 -5.06 1.42
CA LEU A 121 -5.36 -6.42 1.16
C LEU A 121 -6.14 -7.45 1.97
N VAL A 122 -6.32 -7.24 3.28
CA VAL A 122 -7.09 -8.12 4.15
C VAL A 122 -8.56 -8.20 3.70
N ALA A 123 -9.15 -7.07 3.31
CA ALA A 123 -10.50 -7.05 2.77
C ALA A 123 -10.62 -7.85 1.46
N GLY A 124 -9.61 -7.75 0.58
CA GLY A 124 -9.53 -8.52 -0.67
C GLY A 124 -9.42 -10.02 -0.42
N ILE A 125 -8.52 -10.44 0.47
CA ILE A 125 -8.34 -11.85 0.86
C ILE A 125 -9.64 -12.41 1.45
N ARG A 126 -10.28 -11.69 2.38
CA ARG A 126 -11.57 -12.11 2.95
C ARG A 126 -12.65 -12.27 1.89
N CYS A 127 -12.73 -11.33 0.95
CA CYS A 127 -13.67 -11.42 -0.16
C CYS A 127 -13.40 -12.64 -1.03
N ARG A 128 -12.13 -13.00 -1.26
CA ARG A 128 -11.73 -14.17 -2.05
C ARG A 128 -12.05 -15.49 -1.36
N VAL A 129 -11.79 -15.58 -0.06
CA VAL A 129 -12.11 -16.77 0.75
C VAL A 129 -13.61 -17.02 0.76
N LYS A 130 -14.41 -15.98 1.01
CA LYS A 130 -15.88 -16.09 0.95
C LYS A 130 -16.38 -16.55 -0.42
N ALA A 131 -15.87 -15.95 -1.49
CA ALA A 131 -16.25 -16.34 -2.85
C ALA A 131 -15.90 -17.80 -3.20
N ARG A 132 -14.84 -18.37 -2.62
CA ARG A 132 -14.54 -19.81 -2.78
C ARG A 132 -15.51 -20.68 -1.99
N ALA A 133 -15.79 -20.32 -0.73
CA ALA A 133 -16.71 -21.07 0.11
C ALA A 133 -18.13 -21.14 -0.48
N ASP A 134 -18.61 -20.04 -1.08
CA ASP A 134 -19.91 -19.99 -1.75
C ASP A 134 -19.95 -20.93 -2.99
N GLN A 135 -18.84 -21.02 -3.74
CA GLN A 135 -18.72 -21.95 -4.88
C GLN A 135 -18.72 -23.41 -4.45
N ASP A 136 -18.03 -23.75 -3.36
CA ASP A 136 -17.98 -25.12 -2.85
C ASP A 136 -19.33 -25.59 -2.27
N ALA A 137 -20.19 -24.66 -1.86
CA ALA A 137 -21.53 -24.94 -1.35
C ALA A 137 -22.54 -25.23 -2.47
N GLU A 138 -22.39 -24.64 -3.65
CA GLU A 138 -23.28 -24.87 -4.81
C GLU A 138 -23.03 -26.22 -5.50
N VAL A 139 -21.89 -26.87 -5.23
CA VAL A 139 -21.48 -28.16 -5.82
C VAL A 139 -21.95 -29.36 -4.98
N LYS A 140 -22.53 -29.15 -3.79
CA LYS A 140 -23.05 -30.20 -2.90
C LYS A 140 -24.57 -30.28 -2.96
#